data_AF-A0A2V7RVL3-F1
#
_entry.id   AF-A0A2V7RVL3-F1
#
_cell.length_a   1.000
_cell.length_b   1.000
_cell.length_c   1.000
_cell.angle_alpha   90.00
_cell.angle_beta   90.00
_cell.angle_gamma   90.00
#
_symmetry.space_group_name_H-M   'P 1'
#
loop_
_entity.id
_entity.type
_entity.pdbx_description
1 polymer ?
#
loop_
_entity_poly.entity_id
_entity_poly.type
_entity_poly.pdbx_seq_one_letter_code
_entity_poly.pdbx_strand_id
1 'polypeptide(L)'
;MVLVFPLSVAAAQRGAPELRLSAPVRVVRDRWGVPHIYAKTQHDLFFAQGFVAAQDRLFQMDLWRRIGEGRLAEVLGPSYVPRDRFARLLTYRGDMDAEWASYAPDTRPIATAFVAGINAYIALVHDRPPVEFTLLGYAPEPWTPQVPLQRMAALA
;
A
#
# COMPACT_ATOMS: atom_id res chain seq x y z
N MET A 1 -6.40 -4.22 22.93
CA MET A 1 -5.06 -3.65 23.18
C MET A 1 -5.01 -2.26 22.56
N VAL A 2 -4.76 -1.20 23.35
CA VAL A 2 -4.68 0.18 22.84
C VAL A 2 -3.24 0.44 22.45
N LEU A 3 -2.95 0.52 21.15
CA LEU A 3 -1.65 0.97 20.67
C LEU A 3 -1.77 2.47 20.41
N VAL A 4 -1.24 3.28 21.33
CA VAL A 4 -0.98 4.71 21.10
C VAL A 4 0.40 4.79 20.50
N PHE A 5 0.48 5.06 19.19
CA PHE A 5 1.76 5.24 18.52
C PHE A 5 2.15 6.73 18.55
N PRO A 6 3.23 7.13 19.24
CA PRO A 6 3.99 8.29 18.81
C PRO A 6 4.84 7.84 17.62
N LEU A 7 4.25 7.79 16.42
CA LEU A 7 5.00 7.47 15.20
C LEU A 7 5.85 8.68 14.79
N SER A 8 6.96 8.90 15.50
CA SER A 8 8.11 9.60 14.91
C SER A 8 8.84 8.62 14.00
N VAL A 9 8.35 8.45 12.78
CA VAL A 9 9.10 7.74 11.74
C VAL A 9 10.24 8.65 11.29
N ALA A 10 11.41 8.45 11.90
CA ALA A 10 12.68 8.91 11.40
C ALA A 10 13.19 7.88 10.39
N ALA A 11 12.66 7.91 9.17
CA ALA A 11 13.28 7.25 8.02
C ALA A 11 13.63 8.34 7.01
N ALA A 12 14.82 8.90 7.18
CA ALA A 12 15.43 9.77 6.19
C ALA A 12 15.70 8.95 4.92
N GLN A 13 14.90 9.15 3.88
CA GLN A 13 15.36 8.96 2.51
C GLN A 13 15.29 10.29 1.78
N ARG A 14 16.45 10.74 1.29
CA ARG A 14 16.65 11.99 0.57
C ARG A 14 15.66 12.05 -0.60
N GLY A 15 14.70 12.98 -0.53
CA GLY A 15 13.81 13.34 -1.64
C GLY A 15 12.33 12.94 -1.50
N ALA A 16 11.95 12.13 -0.51
CA ALA A 16 10.52 11.93 -0.19
C ALA A 16 10.07 13.02 0.80
N PRO A 17 8.97 13.75 0.56
CA PRO A 17 8.44 14.68 1.55
C PRO A 17 8.20 13.90 2.85
N GLU A 18 8.60 14.47 3.99
CA GLU A 18 8.38 13.89 5.32
C GLU A 18 6.86 13.74 5.57
N LEU A 19 6.27 12.65 5.05
CA LEU A 19 4.91 12.22 5.28
C LEU A 19 4.86 11.60 6.68
N ARG A 20 4.92 12.49 7.67
CA ARG A 20 4.80 12.19 9.09
C ARG A 20 3.39 12.51 9.55
N LEU A 21 2.97 11.81 10.61
CA LEU A 21 1.73 12.16 11.30
C LEU A 21 1.82 13.58 11.84
N SER A 22 0.79 14.38 11.56
CA SER A 22 0.68 15.76 12.07
C SER A 22 0.19 15.81 13.52
N ALA A 23 -0.57 14.80 13.93
CA ALA A 23 -1.06 14.62 15.29
C ALA A 23 -1.06 13.12 15.69
N PRO A 24 -1.12 12.80 17.00
CA PRO A 24 -1.20 11.41 17.44
C PRO A 24 -2.42 10.68 16.88
N VAL A 25 -2.21 9.44 16.43
CA VAL A 25 -3.26 8.51 16.00
C VAL A 25 -3.39 7.38 17.00
N ARG A 26 -4.63 7.02 17.32
CA ARG A 26 -4.95 5.89 18.21
C ARG A 26 -5.50 4.73 17.39
N VAL A 27 -4.86 3.56 17.51
CA VAL A 27 -5.33 2.33 16.88
C VAL A 27 -5.72 1.34 17.97
N VAL A 28 -6.98 0.90 17.94
CA VAL A 28 -7.50 -0.11 18.87
C VAL A 28 -7.92 -1.33 18.08
N ARG A 29 -7.31 -2.48 18.36
CA ARG A 29 -7.80 -3.76 17.84
C ARG A 29 -8.79 -4.37 18.83
N ASP A 30 -9.94 -4.76 18.31
CA ASP A 30 -10.98 -5.46 19.08
C ASP A 30 -10.61 -6.93 19.35
N ARG A 31 -11.53 -7.69 19.93
CA ARG A 31 -11.32 -9.11 20.24
C ARG A 31 -11.12 -10.01 19.01
N TRP A 32 -11.51 -9.54 17.83
CA TRP A 32 -11.37 -10.25 16.56
C TRP A 32 -10.16 -9.75 15.75
N GLY A 33 -9.38 -8.83 16.32
CA GLY A 33 -8.24 -8.21 15.65
C GLY A 33 -8.61 -7.08 14.69
N VAL A 34 -9.89 -6.66 14.63
CA VAL A 34 -10.34 -5.60 13.72
C VAL A 34 -9.82 -4.25 14.20
N PRO A 35 -9.04 -3.53 13.37
CA PRO A 35 -8.47 -2.25 13.77
C PRO A 35 -9.49 -1.10 13.66
N HIS A 36 -9.64 -0.37 14.75
CA HIS A 36 -10.41 0.87 14.84
C HIS A 36 -9.41 2.03 14.95
N ILE A 37 -9.40 2.92 13.96
CA ILE A 37 -8.42 4.00 13.81
C ILE A 37 -9.09 5.34 14.12
N TYR A 38 -8.48 6.11 15.03
CA TYR A 38 -8.96 7.42 15.44
C TYR A 38 -7.86 8.46 15.23
N ALA A 39 -8.12 9.47 14.39
CA ALA A 39 -7.20 10.54 14.05
C ALA A 39 -7.91 11.90 14.04
N LYS A 40 -7.14 12.99 14.14
CA LYS A 40 -7.67 14.37 14.09
C LYS A 40 -7.76 14.95 12.69
N THR A 41 -7.03 14.38 11.73
CA THR A 41 -6.99 14.85 10.35
C THR A 41 -7.22 13.69 9.39
N GLN A 42 -7.74 14.01 8.20
CA GLN A 42 -7.94 13.04 7.13
C GLN A 42 -6.61 12.42 6.69
N HIS A 43 -5.55 13.22 6.61
CA HIS A 43 -4.21 12.76 6.28
C HIS A 43 -3.72 11.67 7.24
N ASP A 44 -3.75 11.97 8.54
CA ASP A 44 -3.26 11.05 9.57
C ASP A 44 -4.10 9.76 9.63
N LEU A 45 -5.41 9.89 9.38
CA LEU A 45 -6.32 8.74 9.31
C LEU A 45 -5.92 7.77 8.19
N PHE A 46 -5.77 8.27 6.97
CA PHE A 46 -5.46 7.42 5.81
C PHE A 46 -4.02 6.91 5.85
N PHE A 47 -3.07 7.69 6.36
CA PHE A 47 -1.72 7.21 6.65
C PHE A 47 -1.76 6.00 7.61
N ALA A 48 -2.44 6.14 8.74
CA ALA A 48 -2.55 5.05 9.71
C ALA A 48 -3.32 3.85 9.13
N GLN A 49 -4.34 4.09 8.31
CA GLN A 49 -5.07 3.03 7.61
C GLN A 49 -4.15 2.21 6.70
N GLY A 50 -3.29 2.88 5.90
CA GLY A 50 -2.32 2.19 5.04
C GLY A 50 -1.29 1.39 5.83
N PHE A 51 -0.76 1.98 6.90
CA PHE A 51 0.20 1.34 7.79
C PHE A 51 -0.39 0.08 8.46
N VAL A 52 -1.61 0.18 8.99
CA VAL A 52 -2.31 -0.93 9.65
C VAL A 52 -2.73 -2.02 8.65
N ALA A 53 -3.19 -1.62 7.45
CA ALA A 53 -3.50 -2.59 6.40
C ALA A 53 -2.26 -3.39 5.99
N ALA A 54 -1.11 -2.73 5.84
CA ALA A 54 0.15 -3.38 5.56
C ALA A 54 0.60 -4.27 6.72
N GLN A 55 0.44 -3.84 7.98
CA GLN A 55 0.70 -4.69 9.15
C GLN A 55 -0.01 -6.04 9.07
N ASP A 56 -1.29 -6.02 8.73
CA ASP A 56 -2.11 -7.21 8.78
C ASP A 56 -2.00 -8.04 7.48
N ARG A 57 -1.77 -7.41 6.31
CA ARG A 57 -1.98 -8.01 4.98
C ARG A 57 -0.92 -7.67 3.93
N LEU A 58 0.30 -7.29 4.31
CA LEU A 58 1.33 -6.84 3.36
C LEU A 58 1.52 -7.79 2.16
N PHE A 59 1.67 -9.11 2.41
CA PHE A 59 1.87 -10.08 1.33
C PHE A 59 0.64 -10.17 0.40
N GLN A 60 -0.56 -10.23 0.97
CA GLN A 60 -1.81 -10.24 0.18
C GLN A 60 -1.92 -8.99 -0.70
N MET A 61 -1.60 -7.82 -0.15
CA MET A 61 -1.63 -6.54 -0.85
C MET A 61 -0.60 -6.51 -1.99
N ASP A 62 0.62 -6.99 -1.75
CA ASP A 62 1.67 -7.08 -2.78
C ASP A 62 1.25 -8.02 -3.92
N LEU A 63 0.66 -9.18 -3.59
CA LEU A 63 0.15 -10.12 -4.58
C LEU A 63 -0.94 -9.49 -5.45
N TRP A 64 -1.88 -8.76 -4.84
CA TRP A 64 -2.94 -8.04 -5.56
C TRP A 64 -2.41 -6.91 -6.45
N ARG A 65 -1.41 -6.18 -5.98
CA ARG A 65 -0.67 -5.19 -6.78
C ARG A 65 -0.04 -5.86 -8.00
N ARG A 66 0.71 -6.96 -7.81
CA ARG A 66 1.34 -7.70 -8.93
C ARG A 66 0.31 -8.26 -9.90
N ILE A 67 -0.85 -8.66 -9.39
CA ILE A 67 -2.00 -9.11 -10.18
C ILE A 67 -2.48 -7.99 -11.13
N GLY A 68 -2.61 -6.76 -10.64
CA GLY A 68 -3.05 -5.59 -11.41
C GLY A 68 -1.97 -5.03 -12.35
N GLU A 69 -0.70 -5.04 -11.94
CA GLU A 69 0.44 -4.58 -12.74
C GLU A 69 0.85 -5.58 -13.84
N GLY A 70 0.37 -6.82 -13.76
CA GLY A 70 0.83 -7.92 -14.62
C GLY A 70 2.31 -8.23 -14.37
N ARG A 71 2.62 -8.51 -13.09
CA ARG A 71 3.96 -8.82 -12.57
C ARG A 71 3.96 -10.07 -11.67
N LEU A 72 2.96 -10.93 -11.82
CA LEU A 72 2.81 -12.12 -11.00
C LEU A 72 3.83 -13.21 -11.38
N ALA A 73 4.20 -13.29 -12.66
CA ALA A 73 5.21 -14.22 -13.17
C ALA A 73 6.61 -13.98 -12.59
N GLU A 74 6.89 -12.76 -12.11
CA GLU A 74 8.16 -12.44 -11.42
C GLU A 74 8.36 -13.24 -10.14
N VAL A 75 7.26 -13.63 -9.46
CA VAL A 75 7.30 -14.30 -8.14
C VAL A 75 6.71 -15.71 -8.15
N LEU A 76 5.77 -16.01 -9.06
CA LEU A 76 5.15 -17.34 -9.18
C LEU A 76 5.61 -18.14 -10.41
N GLY A 77 6.47 -17.55 -11.25
CA GLY A 77 7.10 -18.23 -12.38
C GLY A 77 6.38 -18.08 -13.73
N PRO A 78 6.97 -18.66 -14.79
CA PRO A 78 6.64 -18.34 -16.18
C PRO A 78 5.23 -18.78 -16.63
N SER A 79 4.58 -19.69 -15.92
CA SER A 79 3.20 -20.10 -16.21
C SER A 79 2.19 -18.94 -16.11
N TYR A 80 2.53 -17.87 -15.39
CA TYR A 80 1.68 -16.68 -15.24
C TYR A 80 1.92 -15.61 -16.32
N VAL A 81 2.87 -15.79 -17.24
CA VAL A 81 3.16 -14.82 -18.32
C VAL A 81 1.93 -14.50 -19.19
N PRO A 82 1.10 -15.46 -19.64
CA PRO A 82 -0.10 -15.15 -20.43
C PRO A 82 -1.07 -14.22 -19.69
N ARG A 83 -1.25 -14.46 -18.38
CA ARG A 83 -2.09 -13.65 -17.51
C ARG A 83 -1.52 -12.24 -17.33
N ASP A 84 -0.23 -12.13 -17.05
CA ASP A 84 0.44 -10.83 -16.89
C ASP A 84 0.36 -10.00 -18.17
N ARG A 85 0.49 -10.64 -19.34
CA ARG A 85 0.26 -9.99 -20.63
C ARG A 85 -1.16 -9.43 -20.73
N PHE A 86 -2.18 -10.22 -20.34
CA PHE A 86 -3.57 -9.77 -20.35
C PHE A 86 -3.82 -8.60 -19.39
N ALA A 87 -3.33 -8.67 -18.16
CA ALA A 87 -3.44 -7.58 -17.19
C ALA A 87 -2.84 -6.27 -17.73
N ARG A 88 -1.70 -6.35 -18.40
CA ARG A 88 -1.05 -5.19 -19.04
C ARG A 88 -1.86 -4.60 -20.21
N LEU A 89 -2.72 -5.37 -20.86
CA LEU A 89 -3.63 -4.81 -21.88
C LEU A 89 -4.71 -3.91 -21.26
N LEU A 90 -5.10 -4.17 -20.01
CA LEU A 90 -6.12 -3.39 -19.28
C LEU A 90 -5.55 -2.19 -18.51
N THR A 91 -4.22 -2.09 -18.40
CA THR A 91 -3.56 -0.97 -17.72
C THR A 91 -3.92 0.37 -18.37
N TYR A 92 -4.37 1.31 -17.55
CA TYR A 92 -4.57 2.69 -17.98
C TYR A 92 -3.25 3.35 -18.37
N ARG A 93 -3.23 3.99 -19.54
CA ARG A 93 -2.06 4.70 -20.08
C ARG A 93 -2.38 6.15 -20.48
N GLY A 94 -3.53 6.65 -20.04
CA GLY A 94 -3.93 8.04 -20.30
C GLY A 94 -3.22 9.02 -19.38
N ASP A 95 -3.65 10.28 -19.45
CA ASP A 95 -3.16 11.33 -18.58
C ASP A 95 -3.61 11.09 -17.13
N MET A 96 -2.64 10.91 -16.24
CA MET A 96 -2.92 10.69 -14.83
C MET A 96 -3.55 11.90 -14.15
N ASP A 97 -3.25 13.13 -14.57
CA ASP A 97 -3.87 14.31 -13.96
C ASP A 97 -5.37 14.37 -14.32
N ALA A 98 -5.74 13.99 -15.55
CA ALA A 98 -7.13 13.83 -15.96
C ALA A 98 -7.83 12.69 -15.19
N GLU A 99 -7.16 11.55 -15.00
CA GLU A 99 -7.70 10.43 -14.21
C GLU A 99 -7.93 10.85 -12.75
N TRP A 100 -6.96 11.51 -12.10
CA TRP A 100 -7.13 12.02 -10.74
C TRP A 100 -8.30 13.01 -10.63
N ALA A 101 -8.46 13.88 -11.63
CA ALA A 101 -9.55 14.85 -11.68
C ALA A 101 -10.94 14.22 -11.90
N SER A 102 -11.02 12.96 -12.32
CA SER A 102 -12.30 12.24 -12.45
C SER A 102 -12.89 11.76 -11.11
N TYR A 103 -12.09 11.75 -10.05
CA TYR A 103 -12.51 11.41 -8.69
C TYR A 103 -12.79 12.66 -7.85
N ALA A 104 -13.15 12.47 -6.57
CA ALA A 104 -13.30 13.57 -5.63
C ALA A 104 -11.97 14.36 -5.50
N PRO A 105 -12.00 15.68 -5.27
CA PRO A 105 -10.80 16.54 -5.24
C PRO A 105 -9.74 16.11 -4.22
N ASP A 106 -10.14 15.41 -3.17
CA ASP A 106 -9.28 14.92 -2.10
C ASP A 106 -8.76 13.49 -2.33
N THR A 107 -9.12 12.83 -3.44
CA THR A 107 -8.71 11.44 -3.71
C THR A 107 -7.20 11.30 -3.84
N ARG A 108 -6.53 12.21 -4.57
CA ARG A 108 -5.07 12.20 -4.73
C ARG A 108 -4.33 12.35 -3.40
N PRO A 109 -4.65 13.33 -2.52
CA PRO A 109 -4.01 13.41 -1.21
C PRO A 109 -4.36 12.23 -0.30
N ILE A 110 -5.58 11.70 -0.34
CA ILE A 110 -5.97 10.47 0.41
C ILE A 110 -5.11 9.28 -0.02
N ALA A 111 -5.06 8.97 -1.32
CA ALA A 111 -4.30 7.84 -1.85
C ALA A 111 -2.80 7.99 -1.56
N THR A 112 -2.29 9.21 -1.63
CA THR A 112 -0.89 9.52 -1.30
C THR A 112 -0.60 9.25 0.18
N ALA A 113 -1.45 9.70 1.10
CA ALA A 113 -1.29 9.44 2.53
C ALA A 113 -1.39 7.94 2.84
N PHE A 114 -2.35 7.24 2.25
CA PHE A 114 -2.53 5.80 2.40
C PHE A 114 -1.30 5.01 1.94
N VAL A 115 -0.78 5.30 0.75
CA VAL A 115 0.43 4.68 0.22
C VAL A 115 1.67 5.01 1.06
N ALA A 116 1.76 6.23 1.58
CA ALA A 116 2.84 6.60 2.49
C ALA A 116 2.84 5.76 3.77
N GLY A 117 1.66 5.46 4.32
CA GLY A 117 1.50 4.54 5.44
C GLY A 117 1.97 3.12 5.14
N ILE A 118 1.61 2.59 3.96
CA ILE A 118 2.09 1.28 3.49
C ILE A 118 3.62 1.26 3.39
N ASN A 119 4.19 2.28 2.74
CA ASN A 119 5.63 2.40 2.55
C ASN A 119 6.39 2.55 3.87
N ALA A 120 5.81 3.24 4.85
CA ALA A 120 6.38 3.32 6.20
C ALA A 120 6.43 1.94 6.87
N TYR A 121 5.42 1.09 6.67
CA TYR A 121 5.47 -0.28 7.18
C TYR A 121 6.47 -1.16 6.41
N ILE A 122 6.53 -1.05 5.08
CA ILE A 122 7.52 -1.76 4.25
C ILE A 122 8.94 -1.44 4.72
N ALA A 123 9.24 -0.16 4.96
CA ALA A 123 10.53 0.26 5.50
C ALA A 123 10.81 -0.32 6.90
N LEU A 124 9.78 -0.42 7.76
CA LEU A 124 9.91 -0.97 9.10
C LEU A 124 10.24 -2.48 9.10
N VAL A 125 9.67 -3.24 8.16
CA VAL A 125 9.87 -4.70 8.07
C VAL A 125 10.95 -5.11 7.08
N HIS A 126 11.70 -4.16 6.52
CA HIS A 126 12.70 -4.41 5.48
C HIS A 126 13.62 -5.60 5.80
N ASP A 127 14.15 -5.67 7.02
CA ASP A 127 15.09 -6.72 7.44
C ASP A 127 14.41 -8.03 7.85
N ARG A 128 13.10 -7.99 8.13
CA ARG A 128 12.28 -9.13 8.59
C ARG A 128 10.88 -9.07 7.98
N PRO A 129 10.75 -9.28 6.66
CA PRO A 129 9.45 -9.26 6.00
C PRO A 129 8.59 -10.45 6.45
N PRO A 130 7.28 -10.43 6.16
CA PRO A 130 6.42 -11.61 6.31
C PRO A 130 7.02 -12.86 5.64
N VAL A 131 6.76 -14.03 6.23
CA VAL A 131 7.41 -15.30 5.86
C VAL A 131 7.26 -15.66 4.38
N GLU A 132 6.13 -15.28 3.77
CA GLU A 132 5.81 -15.54 2.38
C GLU A 132 6.85 -14.95 1.42
N PHE A 133 7.37 -13.76 1.72
CA PHE A 133 8.43 -13.10 0.95
C PHE A 133 9.74 -13.90 0.99
N THR A 134 10.11 -14.41 2.17
CA THR A 134 11.29 -15.27 2.33
C THR A 134 11.13 -16.60 1.59
N LEU A 135 9.95 -17.23 1.68
CA LEU A 135 9.67 -18.50 1.00
C LEU A 135 9.69 -18.37 -0.53
N LEU A 136 9.21 -17.25 -1.06
CA LEU A 136 9.18 -16.96 -2.50
C LEU A 136 10.47 -16.28 -3.00
N GLY A 137 11.42 -15.97 -2.11
CA GLY A 137 12.73 -15.43 -2.48
C GLY A 137 12.71 -14.00 -3.02
N TYR A 138 11.78 -13.15 -2.59
CA TYR A 138 11.71 -11.74 -3.00
C TYR A 138 11.35 -10.81 -1.84
N ALA A 139 11.51 -9.49 -2.03
CA ALA A 139 11.21 -8.48 -1.02
C ALA A 139 10.06 -7.56 -1.45
N PRO A 140 9.27 -7.00 -0.50
CA PRO A 140 8.24 -6.01 -0.82
C PRO A 140 8.85 -4.73 -1.41
N GLU A 141 8.24 -4.22 -2.48
CA GLU A 141 8.68 -2.98 -3.14
C GLU A 141 7.86 -1.78 -2.68
N PRO A 142 8.43 -0.56 -2.64
CA PRO A 142 7.66 0.66 -2.40
C PRO A 142 6.49 0.82 -3.39
N TRP A 143 5.38 1.34 -2.88
CA TRP A 143 4.15 1.59 -3.62
C TRP A 143 4.11 3.05 -4.09
N THR A 144 3.42 3.29 -5.20
CA THR A 144 3.12 4.63 -5.70
C THR A 144 1.65 4.98 -5.47
N PRO A 145 1.28 6.27 -5.36
CA PRO A 145 -0.11 6.70 -5.17
C PRO A 145 -1.09 6.22 -6.25
N GLN A 146 -0.58 5.77 -7.40
CA GLN A 146 -1.38 5.25 -8.51
C GLN A 146 -1.76 3.77 -8.33
N VAL A 147 -1.07 3.01 -7.46
CA VAL A 147 -1.37 1.58 -7.24
C VAL A 147 -2.83 1.35 -6.84
N PRO A 148 -3.44 2.12 -5.93
CA PRO A 148 -4.85 1.98 -5.59
C PRO A 148 -5.83 2.25 -6.75
N LEU A 149 -5.40 2.92 -7.83
CA LEU A 149 -6.24 3.20 -9.01
C LEU A 149 -6.20 2.10 -10.07
N GLN A 150 -5.47 1.01 -9.83
CA GLN A 150 -5.34 -0.06 -10.81
C GLN A 150 -6.70 -0.68 -11.12
N ARG A 151 -6.95 -0.88 -12.42
CA ARG A 151 -8.13 -1.61 -12.88
C ARG A 151 -7.84 -3.10 -12.68
N MET A 152 -8.62 -3.75 -11.82
CA MET A 152 -8.48 -5.18 -11.64
C MET A 152 -8.90 -5.89 -12.91
N ALA A 153 -7.95 -6.58 -13.55
CA ALA A 153 -8.27 -7.70 -14.42
C ALA A 153 -8.90 -8.77 -13.53
N ALA A 154 -10.24 -8.94 -13.60
CA ALA A 154 -10.89 -10.10 -12.99
C ALA A 154 -10.23 -11.37 -13.53
N LEU A 155 -10.18 -12.41 -12.69
CA LEU A 155 -9.59 -13.72 -13.00
C LEU A 155 -10.26 -14.30 -14.26
N ALA A 156 -9.67 -14.03 -15.42
CA ALA A 156 -9.91 -14.70 -16.69
C ALA A 156 -8.67 -15.51 -17.04
#